data_AF-A0A0C9RNP2-F1
#
_entry.id   AF-A0A0C9RNP2-F1
#
_cell.length_a   1.000
_cell.length_b   1.000
_cell.length_c   1.000
_cell.angle_alpha   90.00
_cell.angle_beta   90.00
_cell.angle_gamma   90.00
#
_symmetry.space_group_name_H-M   'P 1'
#
loop_
_entity.id
_entity.type
_entity.pdbx_description
1 polymer ?
#
loop_
_entity_poly.entity_id
_entity_poly.type
_entity_poly.pdbx_seq_one_letter_code
_entity_poly.pdbx_strand_id
1 'polypeptide(L)'
;MSSGLFRSIGAMGRNMIVANTFGSFALLLVFSLSGFILSRDDVKGWWIWGYWTSPMMYAMNGIAVNEFLGHSWRTPLNGSTVGKLAITSRGLFAEAYWYWIAIGALLGSILIFNFVFAVSLAFLNLLKSLKPMCQQRMKVMQPLNYHRRAMNPEMRIVKIRRE
;
A
#
# COMPACT_ATOMS: atom_id res chain seq x y z
N MET A 1 -10.49 -4.91 2.15
CA MET A 1 -9.14 -4.41 2.50
C MET A 1 -8.06 -5.45 2.18
N SER A 2 -8.08 -6.64 2.79
CA SER A 2 -7.06 -7.70 2.60
C SER A 2 -6.78 -8.04 1.13
N SER A 3 -7.82 -8.30 0.33
CA SER A 3 -7.65 -8.55 -1.11
C SER A 3 -6.95 -7.39 -1.85
N GLY A 4 -7.25 -6.14 -1.48
CA GLY A 4 -6.61 -4.95 -2.07
C GLY A 4 -5.12 -4.86 -1.71
N LEU A 5 -4.78 -5.11 -0.44
CA LEU A 5 -3.39 -5.17 0.03
C LEU A 5 -2.59 -6.19 -0.79
N PHE A 6 -3.04 -7.45 -0.86
CA PHE A 6 -2.29 -8.48 -1.59
C PHE A 6 -2.22 -8.24 -3.10
N ARG A 7 -3.29 -7.72 -3.71
CA ARG A 7 -3.28 -7.34 -5.12
C ARG A 7 -2.26 -6.23 -5.38
N SER A 8 -2.17 -5.23 -4.51
CA SER A 8 -1.19 -4.14 -4.63
C SER A 8 0.25 -4.65 -4.50
N ILE A 9 0.53 -5.52 -3.52
CA ILE A 9 1.85 -6.12 -3.33
C ILE A 9 2.23 -7.00 -4.53
N GLY A 10 1.30 -7.80 -5.04
CA GLY A 10 1.51 -8.62 -6.23
C GLY A 10 1.81 -7.78 -7.48
N ALA A 11 1.05 -6.69 -7.69
CA ALA A 11 1.27 -5.78 -8.81
C ALA A 11 2.64 -5.07 -8.73
N MET A 12 3.11 -4.75 -7.52
CA MET A 12 4.41 -4.12 -7.30
C MET A 12 5.59 -5.08 -7.43
N GLY A 13 5.46 -6.29 -6.88
CA GLY A 13 6.56 -7.23 -6.72
C GLY A 13 7.16 -7.77 -8.03
N ARG A 14 6.41 -7.74 -9.14
CA ARG A 14 6.77 -8.25 -10.49
C ARG A 14 7.22 -9.73 -10.56
N ASN A 15 7.48 -10.36 -9.42
CA ASN A 15 7.89 -11.75 -9.21
C ASN A 15 7.12 -12.32 -8.01
N MET A 16 6.63 -13.55 -8.16
CA MET A 16 5.80 -14.22 -7.15
C MET A 16 6.55 -14.41 -5.82
N ILE A 17 7.83 -14.78 -5.87
CA ILE A 17 8.67 -15.02 -4.68
C ILE A 17 8.80 -13.73 -3.87
N VAL A 18 9.11 -12.62 -4.54
CA VAL A 18 9.26 -11.30 -3.92
C VAL A 18 7.93 -10.85 -3.30
N ALA A 19 6.84 -10.93 -4.07
CA ALA A 19 5.51 -10.57 -3.59
C ALA A 19 5.09 -11.38 -2.36
N ASN A 20 5.40 -12.68 -2.31
CA ASN A 20 5.06 -13.53 -1.18
C ASN A 20 5.86 -13.16 0.08
N THR A 21 7.17 -12.93 -0.04
CA THR A 21 8.01 -12.54 1.10
C THR A 21 7.57 -11.19 1.68
N PHE A 22 7.34 -10.19 0.83
CA PHE A 22 6.82 -8.89 1.27
C PHE A 22 5.38 -8.98 1.80
N GLY A 23 4.55 -9.83 1.20
CA GLY A 23 3.17 -10.08 1.66
C GLY A 23 3.14 -10.66 3.07
N SER A 24 3.96 -11.67 3.35
CA SER A 24 4.08 -12.27 4.68
C SER A 24 4.59 -11.26 5.71
N PHE A 25 5.59 -10.47 5.36
CA PHE A 25 6.09 -9.41 6.25
C PHE A 25 5.04 -8.32 6.52
N ALA A 26 4.31 -7.89 5.49
CA ALA A 26 3.22 -6.92 5.63
C ALA A 26 2.10 -7.45 6.52
N LEU A 27 1.72 -8.72 6.40
CA LEU A 27 0.76 -9.36 7.31
C LEU A 27 1.26 -9.33 8.75
N LEU A 28 2.51 -9.74 8.99
CA LEU A 28 3.09 -9.73 10.33
C LEU A 28 3.04 -8.35 10.96
N LEU A 29 3.34 -7.29 10.19
CA LEU A 29 3.24 -5.91 10.67
C LEU A 29 1.79 -5.53 11.00
N VAL A 30 0.85 -5.78 10.09
CA VAL A 30 -0.57 -5.42 10.28
C VAL A 30 -1.17 -6.15 11.48
N PHE A 31 -0.82 -7.42 11.70
CA PHE A 31 -1.27 -8.19 12.86
C PHE A 31 -0.59 -7.75 14.17
N SER A 32 0.73 -7.58 14.17
CA SER A 32 1.48 -7.15 15.36
C SER A 32 1.00 -5.79 15.85
N LEU A 33 0.72 -4.87 14.92
CA LEU A 33 0.26 -3.51 15.18
C LEU A 33 -1.27 -3.37 15.29
N SER A 34 -2.00 -4.47 15.45
CA SER A 34 -3.47 -4.46 15.57
C SER A 34 -4.01 -3.95 16.91
N GLY A 35 -3.15 -3.76 17.92
CA GLY A 35 -3.57 -3.49 19.30
C GLY A 35 -3.96 -4.73 20.09
N PHE A 36 -4.03 -5.91 19.47
CA PHE A 36 -4.29 -7.17 20.18
C PHE A 36 -3.01 -7.84 20.70
N ILE A 37 -1.97 -7.92 19.84
CA ILE A 37 -0.69 -8.55 20.18
C ILE A 37 0.18 -7.60 21.00
N LEU A 38 0.28 -6.35 20.55
CA LEU A 38 1.04 -5.29 21.20
C LEU A 38 0.08 -4.18 21.58
N SER A 39 0.01 -3.85 22.88
CA SER A 39 -0.76 -2.71 23.35
C SER A 39 -0.14 -1.43 22.79
N ARG A 40 -0.97 -0.42 22.53
CA ARG A 40 -0.53 0.89 22.06
C ARG A 40 0.52 1.51 22.99
N ASP A 41 0.36 1.32 24.29
CA ASP A 41 1.21 1.92 25.32
C ASP A 41 2.61 1.28 25.38
N ASP A 42 2.75 0.06 24.86
CA ASP A 42 4.02 -0.67 24.76
C ASP A 42 4.79 -0.36 23.46
N VAL A 43 4.15 0.33 22.50
CA VAL A 43 4.79 0.72 21.24
C VAL A 43 5.69 1.92 21.49
N LYS A 44 6.98 1.77 21.17
CA LYS A 44 7.95 2.87 21.27
C LYS A 44 7.48 4.09 20.47
N GLY A 45 7.61 5.28 21.04
CA GLY A 45 7.05 6.52 20.48
C GLY A 45 7.45 6.82 19.03
N TRP A 46 8.67 6.47 18.61
CA TRP A 46 9.12 6.67 17.22
C TRP A 46 8.51 5.67 16.22
N TRP A 47 7.86 4.60 16.69
CA TRP A 47 7.24 3.56 15.87
C TRP A 47 5.71 3.58 15.94
N ILE A 48 5.14 4.52 16.70
CA ILE A 48 3.68 4.65 16.91
C ILE A 48 2.93 4.94 15.62
N TRP A 49 3.57 5.55 14.62
CA TRP A 49 2.97 5.77 13.30
C TRP A 49 2.57 4.46 12.61
N GLY A 50 3.31 3.36 12.85
CA GLY A 50 2.94 2.03 12.36
C GLY A 50 1.59 1.59 12.91
N TYR A 51 1.35 1.81 14.21
CA TYR A 51 0.06 1.55 14.85
C TYR A 51 -1.06 2.37 14.21
N TRP A 52 -0.83 3.67 13.98
CA TRP A 52 -1.83 4.58 13.38
C TRP A 52 -2.12 4.31 11.90
N THR A 53 -1.18 3.73 11.17
CA THR A 53 -1.36 3.39 9.74
C THR A 53 -1.96 2.02 9.53
N SER A 54 -1.88 1.13 10.53
CA SER A 54 -2.42 -0.22 10.45
C SER A 54 -3.95 -0.18 10.38
N PRO A 55 -4.56 -0.64 9.28
CA PRO A 55 -6.01 -0.64 9.18
C PRO A 55 -6.66 -1.72 10.08
N MET A 56 -5.87 -2.72 10.51
CA MET A 56 -6.32 -3.74 11.47
C MET A 56 -6.52 -3.17 12.88
N MET A 57 -5.74 -2.15 13.27
CA MET A 57 -5.93 -1.46 14.54
C MET A 57 -7.33 -0.85 14.63
N TYR A 58 -7.76 -0.17 13.57
CA TYR A 58 -9.10 0.40 13.48
C TYR A 58 -10.18 -0.67 13.46
N ALA A 59 -9.98 -1.80 12.78
CA ALA A 59 -10.90 -2.94 12.82
C ALA A 59 -11.07 -3.48 14.25
N MET A 60 -9.96 -3.75 14.93
CA MET A 60 -9.96 -4.30 16.28
C MET A 60 -10.66 -3.36 17.26
N ASN A 61 -10.32 -2.07 17.20
CA ASN A 61 -10.94 -1.06 18.04
C ASN A 61 -12.45 -0.91 17.76
N GLY A 62 -12.86 -0.92 16.50
CA GLY A 62 -14.28 -0.85 16.12
C GLY A 62 -15.09 -2.04 16.61
N ILE A 63 -14.54 -3.26 16.53
CA ILE A 63 -15.17 -4.48 17.06
C ILE A 63 -15.27 -4.41 18.59
N ALA A 64 -14.19 -4.02 19.27
CA ALA A 64 -14.16 -3.91 20.72
C ALA A 64 -15.22 -2.90 21.23
N VAL A 65 -15.28 -1.72 20.61
CA VAL A 65 -16.27 -0.68 20.94
C VAL A 65 -17.69 -1.18 20.69
N ASN A 66 -17.93 -1.87 19.57
CA ASN A 66 -19.26 -2.40 19.22
C ASN A 66 -19.74 -3.45 20.24
N GLU A 67 -18.86 -4.33 20.69
CA GLU A 67 -19.20 -5.41 21.62
C GLU A 67 -19.32 -4.89 23.07
N PHE A 68 -18.26 -4.25 23.58
CA PHE A 68 -18.14 -3.91 25.00
C PHE A 68 -18.91 -2.65 25.41
N LEU A 69 -19.43 -1.83 24.48
CA LEU A 69 -20.41 -0.79 24.80
C LEU A 69 -21.87 -1.29 24.74
N GLY A 70 -22.06 -2.55 24.36
CA GLY A 70 -23.36 -3.21 24.31
C GLY A 70 -24.00 -3.37 25.69
N HIS A 71 -25.31 -3.67 25.70
CA HIS A 71 -26.10 -3.72 26.93
C HIS A 71 -25.58 -4.73 27.96
N SER A 72 -25.03 -5.87 27.51
CA SER A 72 -24.48 -6.93 28.37
C SER A 72 -23.28 -6.48 29.22
N TRP A 73 -22.58 -5.41 28.80
CA TRP A 73 -21.34 -4.94 29.43
C TRP A 73 -21.53 -3.62 30.21
N ARG A 74 -22.78 -3.17 30.39
CA ARG A 74 -23.14 -1.90 31.06
C ARG A 74 -23.18 -1.96 32.59
N THR A 75 -22.79 -3.08 33.19
CA THR A 75 -22.72 -3.19 34.65
C THR A 75 -21.80 -2.10 35.20
N PRO A 76 -22.27 -1.27 36.16
CA PRO A 76 -21.45 -0.22 36.74
C PRO A 76 -20.34 -0.83 37.61
N LEU A 77 -19.12 -0.38 37.40
CA LEU A 77 -17.94 -0.75 38.17
C LEU A 77 -17.03 0.48 38.31
N ASN A 78 -16.78 0.88 39.55
CA ASN A 78 -15.85 1.96 39.91
C ASN A 78 -16.06 3.27 39.12
N GLY A 79 -17.32 3.75 39.04
CA GLY A 79 -17.67 4.98 38.32
C GLY A 79 -17.69 4.87 36.79
N SER A 80 -17.40 3.69 36.24
CA SER A 80 -17.45 3.39 34.81
C SER A 80 -18.27 2.12 34.54
N THR A 81 -18.34 1.64 33.30
CA THR A 81 -18.94 0.34 32.96
C THR A 81 -17.86 -0.71 32.78
N VAL A 82 -18.12 -1.96 33.16
CA VAL A 82 -17.17 -3.09 33.00
C VAL A 82 -16.60 -3.15 31.57
N GLY A 83 -17.42 -2.95 30.54
CA GLY A 83 -16.96 -2.95 29.15
C GLY A 83 -15.94 -1.86 28.81
N LYS A 84 -16.17 -0.62 29.28
CA LYS A 84 -15.20 0.48 29.10
C LYS A 84 -13.86 0.20 29.79
N LEU A 85 -13.91 -0.39 30.98
CA LEU A 85 -12.69 -0.77 31.70
C LEU A 85 -11.94 -1.88 30.97
N ALA A 86 -12.66 -2.87 30.43
CA ALA A 86 -12.10 -3.96 29.63
C ALA A 86 -11.39 -3.44 28.36
N ILE A 87 -11.99 -2.50 27.63
CA ILE A 87 -11.37 -1.87 26.46
C ILE A 87 -10.12 -1.05 26.87
N THR A 88 -10.26 -0.19 27.87
CA THR A 88 -9.19 0.72 28.30
C THR A 88 -7.98 -0.04 28.86
N SER A 89 -8.21 -1.13 29.61
CA SER A 89 -7.13 -1.98 30.13
C SER A 89 -6.28 -2.66 29.05
N ARG A 90 -6.79 -2.76 27.82
CA ARG A 90 -6.07 -3.27 26.65
C ARG A 90 -5.36 -2.18 25.84
N GLY A 91 -5.40 -0.92 26.29
CA GLY A 91 -4.85 0.23 25.55
C GLY A 91 -5.64 0.59 24.29
N LEU A 92 -6.89 0.12 24.19
CA LEU A 92 -7.84 0.43 23.12
C LEU A 92 -8.72 1.62 23.53
N PHE A 93 -9.37 2.25 22.56
CA PHE A 93 -10.17 3.44 22.80
C PHE A 93 -11.63 3.08 23.07
N ALA A 94 -12.16 3.52 24.22
CA ALA A 94 -13.47 3.10 24.70
C ALA A 94 -14.63 4.02 24.26
N GLU A 95 -14.35 5.05 23.45
CA GLU A 95 -15.34 6.03 23.04
C GLU A 95 -16.14 5.58 21.82
N ALA A 96 -17.46 5.76 21.85
CA ALA A 96 -18.37 5.29 20.82
C ALA A 96 -18.09 5.86 19.42
N TYR A 97 -17.52 7.05 19.30
CA TYR A 97 -17.21 7.65 18.00
C TYR A 97 -16.11 6.89 17.23
N TRP A 98 -15.28 6.10 17.92
CA TRP A 98 -14.26 5.26 17.29
C TRP A 98 -14.86 4.21 16.36
N TYR A 99 -16.13 3.83 16.57
CA TYR A 99 -16.87 2.99 15.63
C TYR A 99 -16.92 3.60 14.23
N TRP A 100 -17.25 4.89 14.14
CA TRP A 100 -17.34 5.61 12.86
C TRP A 100 -15.97 5.86 12.24
N ILE A 101 -14.97 6.18 13.07
CA ILE A 101 -13.58 6.29 12.62
C ILE A 101 -13.11 4.95 12.04
N ALA A 102 -13.45 3.83 12.69
CA ALA A 102 -13.08 2.51 12.22
C ALA A 102 -13.68 2.21 10.85
N ILE A 103 -14.97 2.47 10.65
CA ILE A 103 -15.62 2.32 9.35
C ILE A 103 -14.94 3.20 8.29
N GLY A 104 -14.72 4.48 8.60
CA GLY A 104 -14.08 5.42 7.68
C GLY A 104 -12.66 5.00 7.31
N ALA A 105 -11.84 4.59 8.29
CA ALA A 105 -10.47 4.14 8.07
C ALA A 105 -10.42 2.84 7.25
N LEU A 106 -11.33 1.89 7.51
CA LEU A 106 -11.40 0.64 6.75
C LEU A 106 -11.82 0.87 5.30
N LEU A 107 -12.83 1.70 5.06
CA LEU A 107 -13.24 2.09 3.70
C LEU A 107 -12.12 2.85 2.99
N GLY A 108 -11.48 3.80 3.69
CA GLY A 108 -10.32 4.53 3.20
C GLY A 108 -9.18 3.60 2.79
N SER A 109 -8.85 2.60 3.62
CA SER A 109 -7.81 1.60 3.31
C SER A 109 -8.15 0.78 2.06
N ILE A 110 -9.43 0.44 1.85
CA ILE A 110 -9.88 -0.25 0.64
C ILE A 110 -9.61 0.62 -0.58
N LEU A 111 -9.99 1.89 -0.53
CA LEU A 111 -9.79 2.83 -1.63
C LEU A 111 -8.31 3.06 -1.92
N ILE A 112 -7.50 3.26 -0.88
CA ILE A 112 -6.05 3.46 -1.00
C ILE A 112 -5.39 2.25 -1.65
N PHE A 113 -5.65 1.03 -1.16
CA PHE A 113 -5.02 -0.16 -1.75
C PHE A 113 -5.48 -0.43 -3.18
N ASN A 114 -6.75 -0.18 -3.50
CA ASN A 114 -7.24 -0.30 -4.87
C ASN A 114 -6.66 0.78 -5.78
N PHE A 115 -6.49 2.01 -5.28
CA PHE A 115 -5.84 3.09 -6.03
C PHE A 115 -4.38 2.75 -6.33
N VAL A 116 -3.62 2.31 -5.31
CA VAL A 116 -2.22 1.88 -5.47
C VAL A 116 -2.13 0.72 -6.47
N PHE A 117 -3.04 -0.24 -6.40
CA PHE A 117 -3.14 -1.32 -7.38
C PHE A 117 -3.41 -0.81 -8.80
N ALA A 118 -4.40 0.07 -8.98
CA ALA A 118 -4.74 0.66 -10.26
C ALA A 118 -3.58 1.45 -10.86
N VAL A 119 -2.91 2.27 -10.05
CA VAL A 119 -1.71 3.04 -10.43
C VAL A 119 -0.58 2.10 -10.82
N SER A 120 -0.33 1.05 -10.03
CA SER A 120 0.70 0.05 -10.34
C SER A 120 0.45 -0.61 -11.70
N LEU A 121 -0.81 -0.98 -12.00
CA LEU A 121 -1.19 -1.51 -13.30
C LEU A 121 -1.07 -0.49 -14.43
N ALA A 122 -1.44 0.77 -14.20
CA ALA A 122 -1.31 1.83 -15.20
C ALA A 122 0.16 2.04 -15.61
N PHE A 123 1.07 2.08 -14.63
CA PHE A 123 2.51 2.13 -14.89
C PHE A 123 3.01 0.89 -15.64
N LEU A 124 2.54 -0.31 -15.30
CA LEU A 124 2.93 -1.54 -16.00
C LEU A 124 2.42 -1.57 -17.45
N ASN A 125 1.19 -1.11 -17.68
CA ASN A 125 0.60 -1.03 -19.02
C ASN A 125 1.37 -0.03 -19.90
N LEU A 126 1.76 1.13 -19.34
CA LEU A 126 2.60 2.10 -20.02
C LEU A 126 3.96 1.51 -20.40
N LEU A 127 4.63 0.82 -19.48
CA LEU A 127 5.91 0.16 -19.77
C LEU A 127 5.76 -0.93 -20.84
N LYS A 128 4.65 -1.67 -20.81
CA LYS A 128 4.38 -2.72 -21.81
C LYS A 128 4.13 -2.13 -23.19
N SER A 129 3.46 -0.98 -23.31
CA SER A 129 3.21 -0.31 -24.61
C SER A 129 4.45 0.38 -25.17
N LEU A 130 5.34 0.91 -24.32
CA LEU A 130 6.59 1.56 -24.74
C LEU A 130 7.62 0.58 -25.32
N LYS A 131 7.70 -0.65 -24.79
CA LYS A 131 8.66 -1.68 -25.24
C LYS A 131 8.63 -1.94 -26.76
N PRO A 132 7.49 -2.27 -27.39
CA PRO A 132 7.45 -2.53 -28.83
C PRO A 132 7.74 -1.27 -29.66
N MET A 133 7.34 -0.07 -29.20
CA MET A 133 7.65 1.18 -29.90
C MET A 133 9.15 1.48 -29.92
N CYS A 134 9.84 1.32 -28.79
CA CYS A 134 11.29 1.44 -28.73
C CYS A 134 11.98 0.36 -29.56
N GLN A 135 11.52 -0.89 -29.50
CA GLN A 135 12.07 -1.98 -30.30
C GLN A 135 11.94 -1.70 -31.80
N GLN A 136 10.78 -1.21 -32.23
CA GLN A 136 10.52 -0.86 -33.63
C GLN A 136 11.37 0.34 -34.07
N ARG A 137 11.46 1.39 -33.24
CA ARG A 137 12.30 2.56 -33.52
C ARG A 137 13.78 2.20 -33.61
N MET A 138 14.27 1.32 -32.73
CA MET A 138 15.64 0.81 -32.79
C MET A 138 15.90 0.01 -34.07
N LYS A 139 14.96 -0.85 -34.49
CA LYS A 139 15.06 -1.59 -35.77
C LYS A 139 15.13 -0.65 -36.97
N VAL A 140 14.38 0.46 -36.98
CA VAL A 140 14.43 1.46 -38.06
C VAL A 140 15.72 2.30 -38.01
N MET A 141 16.21 2.64 -36.82
CA MET A 141 17.44 3.42 -36.65
C MET A 141 18.73 2.63 -36.93
N GLN A 142 18.73 1.31 -36.75
CA GLN A 142 19.90 0.45 -36.99
C GLN A 142 20.49 0.60 -38.42
N PRO A 143 19.72 0.44 -39.51
CA PRO A 143 20.24 0.61 -40.87
C PRO A 143 20.63 2.07 -41.19
N LEU A 144 19.91 3.06 -40.65
CA LEU A 144 20.24 4.49 -40.81
C LEU A 144 21.58 4.85 -40.14
N ASN A 145 21.87 4.30 -38.97
CA ASN A 145 23.14 4.52 -38.26
C ASN A 145 24.31 3.75 -38.88
N TYR A 146 24.05 2.62 -39.56
CA TYR A 146 25.05 1.92 -40.35
C TYR A 146 25.45 2.75 -41.58
N HIS A 147 24.48 3.21 -42.38
CA HIS A 147 24.75 4.07 -43.53
C HIS A 147 25.40 5.41 -43.15
N ARG A 148 25.00 6.02 -42.03
CA ARG A 148 25.62 7.28 -41.54
C ARG A 148 27.08 7.08 -41.12
N ARG A 149 27.44 5.91 -40.57
CA ARG A 149 28.82 5.58 -40.17
C ARG A 149 29.69 5.12 -41.34
N ALA A 150 29.12 4.45 -42.34
CA ALA A 150 29.82 4.03 -43.54
C ALA A 150 30.07 5.17 -44.55
N MET A 151 29.47 6.35 -44.32
CA MET A 151 29.67 7.52 -45.18
C MET A 151 31.05 8.14 -44.94
N ASN A 152 31.93 8.02 -45.94
CA ASN A 152 33.27 8.62 -46.00
C ASN A 152 33.18 10.14 -45.69
N PRO A 153 34.05 10.72 -44.83
CA PRO A 153 34.04 12.15 -44.49
C PRO A 153 33.92 13.11 -45.69
N GLU A 154 34.51 12.77 -46.83
CA GLU A 154 34.42 13.53 -48.09
C GLU A 154 32.97 13.75 -48.57
N MET A 155 32.11 12.74 -48.46
CA MET A 155 30.70 12.84 -48.87
C MET A 155 29.85 13.69 -47.93
N ARG A 156 30.27 13.91 -46.67
CA ARG A 156 29.59 14.86 -45.78
C ARG A 156 29.84 16.30 -46.20
N ILE A 157 31.05 16.60 -46.69
CA ILE A 157 31.45 17.96 -47.06
C ILE A 157 30.77 18.40 -48.37
N VAL A 158 30.60 17.48 -49.34
CA VAL A 158 29.89 17.77 -50.60
C VAL A 158 28.41 18.08 -50.38
N LYS A 159 27.78 17.45 -49.37
CA LYS A 159 26.36 17.65 -49.08
C LYS A 159 26.09 18.98 -48.37
N ILE A 160 27.04 19.49 -47.61
CA ILE A 160 26.98 20.80 -46.94
C ILE A 160 27.28 21.95 -47.92
N ARG A 161 28.02 21.71 -49.01
CA ARG A 161 28.37 22.74 -50.02
C ARG A 161 27.30 22.94 -51.12
N ARG A 162 26.26 22.11 -51.17
CA ARG A 162 25.18 22.20 -52.17
C ARG A 162 23.89 22.84 -51.63
N GLU A 163 23.89 23.26 -50.37
CA GLU A 163 22.86 24.12 -49.76
C GLU A 163 23.49 25.47 -49.42
#